data_AF-A0A1J7IFY6-F1
#
_entry.id   AF-A0A1J7IFY6-F1
#
_cell.length_a   1.000
_cell.length_b   1.000
_cell.length_c   1.000
_cell.angle_alpha   90.00
_cell.angle_beta   90.00
_cell.angle_gamma   90.00
#
_symmetry.space_group_name_H-M   'P 1'
#
loop_
_entity.id
_entity.type
_entity.pdbx_description
1 polymer ?
#
loop_
_entity_poly.entity_id
_entity_poly.type
_entity_poly.pdbx_seq_one_letter_code
_entity_poly.pdbx_strand_id
1 'polypeptide(L)' 'MAGILGFGGLAPKTKNFVVAGGLTSFVFGVYFYTMRAVGGTDELQTAIDKFEADKTK' A
#
# COMPACT_ATOMS: atom_id res chain seq x y z
N MET A 1 2.44 -29.02 -3.52
CA MET A 1 1.44 -28.33 -4.37
C MET A 1 0.05 -28.35 -3.71
N ALA A 2 -0.12 -27.76 -2.52
CA ALA A 2 -1.40 -27.82 -1.80
C ALA A 2 -2.36 -26.67 -2.19
N GLY A 3 -1.84 -25.52 -2.64
CA GLY A 3 -2.65 -24.31 -2.87
C GLY A 3 -3.64 -24.41 -4.04
N ILE A 4 -3.21 -24.91 -5.20
CA ILE A 4 -4.08 -25.00 -6.39
C ILE A 4 -5.12 -26.12 -6.23
N LEU A 5 -4.71 -27.29 -5.73
CA LEU A 5 -5.61 -28.41 -5.48
C LEU A 5 -6.62 -28.10 -4.37
N GLY A 6 -6.19 -27.40 -3.31
CA GLY A 6 -7.06 -26.94 -2.22
C GLY A 6 -8.07 -25.89 -2.67
N PHE A 7 -7.65 -24.92 -3.49
CA PHE A 7 -8.57 -23.92 -4.05
C PHE A 7 -9.60 -24.57 -4.99
N GLY A 8 -9.16 -25.52 -5.83
CA GLY A 8 -10.03 -26.25 -6.75
C GLY A 8 -11.21 -26.95 -6.08
N GLY A 9 -11.01 -27.52 -4.89
CA GLY A 9 -12.03 -28.21 -4.10
C GLY A 9 -12.99 -27.32 -3.29
N LEU A 10 -12.79 -26.00 -3.26
CA LEU A 10 -13.65 -25.08 -2.51
C LEU A 10 -15.01 -24.89 -3.19
N ALA A 11 -16.05 -24.66 -2.37
CA ALA A 11 -17.34 -24.21 -2.86
C ALA A 11 -17.21 -22.86 -3.62
N PRO A 12 -18.03 -22.60 -4.65
CA PRO A 12 -17.93 -21.38 -5.48
C PRO A 12 -17.96 -20.08 -4.66
N LYS A 13 -18.82 -20.00 -3.64
CA LYS A 13 -18.90 -18.83 -2.75
C LYS A 13 -17.60 -18.58 -2.01
N THR A 14 -16.95 -19.63 -1.51
CA THR A 14 -15.67 -19.54 -0.80
C THR A 14 -14.54 -19.11 -1.74
N LYS A 15 -14.55 -19.60 -2.99
CA LYS A 15 -13.60 -19.14 -4.03
C LYS A 15 -13.74 -17.64 -4.25
N ASN A 16 -14.97 -17.14 -4.38
CA ASN A 16 -15.22 -15.71 -4.58
C ASN A 16 -14.75 -14.88 -3.38
N PHE A 17 -14.92 -15.36 -2.14
CA PHE A 17 -14.38 -14.69 -0.95
C PHE A 17 -12.85 -14.62 -0.94
N VAL A 18 -12.17 -15.72 -1.30
CA VAL A 18 -10.71 -15.75 -1.38
C VAL A 18 -10.21 -14.77 -2.45
N VAL A 19 -10.84 -14.75 -3.62
CA VAL A 19 -10.48 -13.85 -4.72
C VAL A 19 -10.74 -12.39 -4.32
N ALA A 20 -11.92 -12.09 -3.78
CA ALA A 20 -12.28 -10.75 -3.34
C ALA A 20 -11.34 -10.26 -2.22
N GLY A 21 -11.11 -11.07 -1.20
CA GLY A 21 -10.19 -10.76 -0.10
C GLY A 21 -8.76 -10.52 -0.59
N GLY A 22 -8.27 -11.37 -1.49
CA GLY A 22 -6.96 -11.21 -2.12
C GLY A 22 -6.84 -9.89 -2.88
N LEU A 23 -7.81 -9.58 -3.76
CA LEU A 23 -7.81 -8.34 -4.52
C LEU A 23 -7.88 -7.10 -3.62
N THR A 24 -8.76 -7.12 -2.61
CA THR A 24 -8.89 -6.03 -1.63
C THR A 24 -7.58 -5.82 -0.86
N SER A 25 -6.98 -6.89 -0.35
CA SER A 25 -5.72 -6.81 0.40
C SER A 25 -4.56 -6.28 -0.46
N PHE A 26 -4.51 -6.66 -1.74
CA PHE A 26 -3.50 -6.19 -2.68
C PHE A 26 -3.63 -4.69 -2.95
N VAL A 27 -4.84 -4.24 -3.31
CA VAL A 27 -5.10 -2.81 -3.58
C VAL A 27 -4.84 -1.97 -2.34
N PHE A 28 -5.33 -2.42 -1.17
CA PHE A 28 -5.07 -1.74 0.10
C PHE A 28 -3.58 -1.69 0.44
N GLY A 29 -2.86 -2.80 0.25
CA GLY A 29 -1.42 -2.88 0.49
C GLY A 29 -0.62 -1.94 -0.40
N VAL A 30 -0.96 -1.84 -1.70
CA VAL A 30 -0.31 -0.91 -2.63
C VAL A 30 -0.60 0.54 -2.22
N TYR A 31 -1.85 0.88 -1.93
CA TYR A 31 -2.23 2.23 -1.49
C TYR A 31 -1.53 2.63 -0.19
N PHE A 32 -1.50 1.73 0.78
CA PHE A 32 -0.80 1.95 2.04
C PHE A 32 0.71 2.09 1.82
N TYR A 33 1.30 1.27 0.94
CA TYR A 33 2.72 1.34 0.63
C TYR A 33 3.07 2.68 -0.05
N THR A 34 2.29 3.13 -1.02
CA THR A 34 2.55 4.41 -1.69
C THR A 34 2.40 5.57 -0.72
N MET A 35 1.38 5.56 0.13
CA MET A 35 1.25 6.57 1.19
C MET A 35 2.39 6.52 2.21
N ARG A 36 2.92 5.34 2.55
CA ARG A 36 4.08 5.24 3.46
C ARG A 36 5.39 5.63 2.80
N ALA A 37 5.57 5.31 1.53
CA ALA A 37 6.80 5.59 0.78
C ALA A 37 6.87 7.05 0.28
N VAL A 38 5.71 7.67 0.04
CA VAL A 38 5.61 9.02 -0.56
C VAL A 38 4.98 10.04 0.40
N GLY A 39 4.22 9.61 1.42
CA GLY A 39 3.54 10.51 2.37
C GLY A 39 4.43 11.11 3.46
N GLY A 40 5.76 10.95 3.37
CA GLY A 40 6.74 11.56 4.28
C GLY A 40 7.46 12.77 3.70
N THR A 41 7.24 13.13 2.43
CA THR A 41 7.93 14.24 1.78
C THR A 41 7.25 15.59 1.98
N ASP A 42 7.08 15.98 3.24
CA ASP A 42 7.19 17.40 3.61
C ASP A 42 8.67 17.84 3.63
N GLU A 43 9.59 16.98 3.16
CA GLU A 43 11.01 17.28 3.00
C GLU A 43 11.26 18.48 2.08
N LEU A 44 10.42 18.69 1.06
CA LEU A 44 10.56 19.84 0.18
C LEU A 44 10.22 21.15 0.93
N GLN A 45 9.11 21.19 1.67
CA GLN A 45 8.75 22.35 2.50
C GLN A 45 9.71 22.53 3.67
N THR A 46 10.16 21.44 4.31
CA THR A 46 11.17 21.48 5.37
C THR A 46 12.53 21.99 4.84
N ALA A 47 12.89 21.66 3.60
CA ALA A 47 14.10 22.18 2.96
C ALA A 47 13.95 23.66 2.59
N ILE A 48 12.77 24.10 2.14
CA ILE A 48 12.46 25.51 1.87
C ILE A 48 12.51 26.34 3.17
N ASP A 49 11.87 25.88 4.24
CA ASP A 49 11.86 26.57 5.54
C ASP A 49 13.29 26.74 6.11
N LYS A 50 14.13 25.69 5.98
CA LYS A 50 15.55 25.76 6.38
C LYS A 50 16.33 26.77 5.55
N PHE A 51 16.11 26.78 4.24
CA PHE A 51 16.78 27.72 3.35
C PHE A 51 16.38 29.18 3.63
N GLU A 52 15.10 29.45 3.90
CA GLU A 52 14.64 30.81 4.26
C GLU A 52 15.18 31.27 5.63
N ALA A 53 15.25 30.38 6.61
CA ALA A 53 15.83 30.68 7.92
C ALA A 53 17.32 31.05 7.83
N ASP A 54 18.09 30.35 6.99
CA ASP A 54 19.52 30.63 6.78
C ASP A 54 19.75 31.95 6.01
N LYS A 55 18.79 32.39 5.19
CA LYS A 55 18.88 33.67 4.46
C LYS A 55 18.66 34.90 5.33
N THR A 56 18.04 34.73 6.49
CA THR A 56 17.66 35.82 7.40
C THR A 56 18.70 36.05 8.51
N LYS A 57 19.80 35.30 8.51
CA LYS A 57 20.99 35.46 9.35
C LYS A 57 22.08 36.25 8.64
#